data_AF-A0A6G4AJD8-F1
#
_entry.id   AF-A0A6G4AJD8-F1
#
_cell.length_a   1.000
_cell.length_b   1.000
_cell.length_c   1.000
_cell.angle_alpha   90.00
_cell.angle_beta   90.00
_cell.angle_gamma   90.00
#
_symmetry.space_group_name_H-M   'P 1'
#
loop_
_entity.id
_entity.type
_entity.pdbx_description
1 polymer ?
#
loop_
_entity_poly.entity_id
_entity_poly.type
_entity_poly.pdbx_seq_one_letter_code
_entity_poly.pdbx_strand_id
1 'polypeptide(L)'
;MSEHTDATARVAELEEQERRLRLPRFDNDDAWRLGCLIADLAQERGAAVTIGVQRAGQRLFHRALPGTSPDNDAWLERKCRVVERYGASSFLVGTRFRAKGSSFEESSRLDPDRYAAHGGAFPIHVTGTGVVGAVAVSGLPQAEDHALVVEALERFSLTGP
;
A
#
# COMPACT_ATOMS: atom_id res chain seq x y z
N MET A 1 -17.13 22.70 4.51
CA MET A 1 -17.99 21.85 3.65
C MET A 1 -17.22 21.21 2.50
N SER A 2 -16.40 21.96 1.74
CA SER A 2 -15.64 21.43 0.58
C SER A 2 -14.67 20.28 0.91
N GLU A 3 -13.90 20.38 1.99
CA GLU A 3 -12.87 19.38 2.35
C GLU A 3 -13.43 18.02 2.79
N HIS A 4 -14.61 18.02 3.41
CA HIS A 4 -15.28 16.80 3.86
C HIS A 4 -15.90 16.03 2.68
N THR A 5 -16.43 16.74 1.70
CA THR A 5 -16.95 16.18 0.44
C THR A 5 -15.81 15.57 -0.39
N ASP A 6 -14.65 16.23 -0.46
CA ASP A 6 -13.46 15.71 -1.13
C ASP A 6 -12.93 14.42 -0.47
N ALA A 7 -12.84 14.40 0.86
CA ALA A 7 -12.45 13.20 1.60
C ALA A 7 -13.40 12.02 1.38
N THR A 8 -14.71 12.27 1.30
CA THR A 8 -15.72 11.24 1.06
C THR A 8 -15.61 10.66 -0.36
N ALA A 9 -15.44 11.52 -1.36
CA ALA A 9 -15.21 11.09 -2.74
C ALA A 9 -13.93 10.25 -2.86
N ARG A 10 -12.86 10.66 -2.17
CA ARG A 10 -11.61 9.90 -2.12
C ARG A 10 -11.78 8.53 -1.48
N VAL A 11 -12.55 8.41 -0.40
CA VAL A 11 -12.84 7.10 0.22
C VAL A 11 -13.47 6.15 -0.79
N ALA A 12 -14.48 6.62 -1.54
CA ALA A 12 -15.15 5.79 -2.54
C ALA A 12 -14.20 5.34 -3.67
N GLU A 13 -13.32 6.23 -4.13
CA GLU A 13 -12.28 5.90 -5.12
C GLU A 13 -11.34 4.80 -4.62
N LEU A 14 -10.83 4.93 -3.39
CA LEU A 14 -9.90 3.97 -2.80
C LEU A 14 -10.56 2.61 -2.53
N GLU A 15 -11.83 2.61 -2.10
CA GLU A 15 -12.62 1.39 -1.93
C GLU A 15 -12.84 0.66 -3.26
N GLU A 16 -13.07 1.41 -4.34
CA GLU A 16 -13.20 0.83 -5.68
C GLU A 16 -11.89 0.20 -6.16
N GLN A 17 -10.75 0.84 -5.91
CA GLN A 17 -9.43 0.28 -6.20
C GLN A 17 -9.21 -1.05 -5.48
N GLU A 18 -9.51 -1.13 -4.18
CA GLU A 18 -9.39 -2.37 -3.40
C GLU A 18 -10.38 -3.46 -3.85
N ARG A 19 -11.57 -3.08 -4.32
CA ARG A 19 -12.56 -4.03 -4.83
C ARG A 19 -12.12 -4.70 -6.13
N ARG A 20 -11.56 -3.91 -7.07
CA ARG A 20 -11.18 -4.41 -8.41
C ARG A 20 -9.82 -5.09 -8.44
N LEU A 21 -8.88 -4.72 -7.56
CA LEU A 21 -7.52 -5.28 -7.50
C LEU A 21 -7.44 -6.52 -6.60
N ARG A 22 -8.25 -7.53 -6.92
CA ARG A 22 -8.23 -8.83 -6.26
C ARG A 22 -7.65 -9.87 -7.19
N LEU A 23 -6.73 -10.68 -6.68
CA LEU A 23 -5.99 -11.67 -7.44
C LEU A 23 -6.66 -13.05 -7.33
N PRO A 24 -6.60 -13.90 -8.37
CA PRO A 24 -7.10 -15.27 -8.30
C PRO A 24 -6.19 -16.19 -7.47
N ARG A 25 -4.89 -15.88 -7.42
CA ARG A 25 -3.86 -16.59 -6.64
C ARG A 25 -2.71 -15.64 -6.30
N PHE A 26 -1.91 -15.99 -5.30
CA PHE A 26 -0.68 -15.27 -4.97
C PHE A 26 0.32 -16.16 -4.20
N ASP A 27 1.37 -16.58 -4.89
CA ASP A 27 2.49 -17.36 -4.34
C ASP A 27 3.75 -16.49 -4.11
N ASN A 28 4.89 -17.13 -3.85
CA ASN A 28 6.13 -16.42 -3.57
C ASN A 28 6.80 -15.87 -4.85
N ASP A 29 6.62 -16.53 -5.99
CA ASP A 29 7.14 -16.06 -7.28
C ASP A 29 6.31 -14.88 -7.80
N ASP A 30 5.01 -14.88 -7.52
CA ASP A 30 4.11 -13.72 -7.68
C ASP A 30 4.62 -12.50 -6.90
N ALA A 31 5.03 -12.71 -5.64
CA ALA A 31 5.57 -11.65 -4.81
C ALA A 31 6.87 -11.06 -5.37
N TRP A 32 7.76 -11.92 -5.88
CA TRP A 32 8.99 -11.48 -6.55
C TRP A 32 8.68 -10.68 -7.82
N ARG A 33 7.82 -11.21 -8.71
CA ARG A 33 7.43 -10.57 -9.97
C ARG A 33 6.77 -9.21 -9.75
N LEU A 34 5.84 -9.12 -8.80
CA LEU A 34 5.20 -7.85 -8.43
C LEU A 34 6.22 -6.83 -7.90
N GLY A 35 7.15 -7.27 -7.06
CA GLY A 35 8.24 -6.42 -6.56
C GLY A 35 9.14 -5.90 -7.67
N CYS A 36 9.55 -6.76 -8.61
CA CYS A 36 10.32 -6.37 -9.79
C CYS A 36 9.57 -5.34 -10.65
N LEU A 37 8.29 -5.58 -10.94
CA LEU A 37 7.46 -4.66 -11.72
C LEU A 37 7.39 -3.26 -11.09
N ILE A 38 7.19 -3.17 -9.77
CA ILE A 38 7.20 -1.88 -9.06
C ILE A 38 8.56 -1.20 -9.19
N ALA A 39 9.65 -1.96 -9.05
CA ALA A 39 10.99 -1.41 -9.14
C ALA A 39 11.30 -0.88 -10.54
N ASP A 40 10.89 -1.58 -11.59
CA ASP A 40 11.06 -1.14 -12.98
C ASP A 40 10.28 0.15 -13.23
N LEU A 41 9.01 0.22 -12.82
CA LEU A 41 8.19 1.44 -12.94
C LEU A 41 8.81 2.64 -12.20
N ALA A 42 9.34 2.40 -10.99
CA ALA A 42 9.98 3.45 -10.20
C ALA A 42 11.29 3.92 -10.86
N GLN A 43 12.10 3.00 -11.38
CA GLN A 43 13.35 3.33 -12.07
C GLN A 43 13.10 4.10 -13.37
N GLU A 44 12.10 3.71 -14.17
CA GLU A 44 11.68 4.43 -15.37
C GLU A 44 11.31 5.90 -15.07
N ARG A 45 10.79 6.17 -13.87
CA ARG A 45 10.40 7.50 -13.40
C ARG A 45 11.51 8.25 -12.68
N GLY A 46 12.66 7.62 -12.42
CA GLY A 46 13.69 8.18 -11.54
C GLY A 46 13.23 8.38 -10.10
N ALA A 47 12.26 7.59 -9.63
CA ALA A 47 11.68 7.70 -8.29
C ALA A 47 12.59 7.01 -7.24
N ALA A 48 12.93 7.74 -6.19
CA ALA A 48 13.67 7.22 -5.04
C ALA A 48 12.70 6.55 -4.04
N VAL A 49 12.50 5.24 -4.18
CA VAL A 49 11.57 4.48 -3.32
C VAL A 49 12.14 3.17 -2.78
N THR A 50 11.71 2.80 -1.58
CA THR A 50 11.91 1.48 -0.98
C THR A 50 10.63 0.67 -1.14
N ILE A 51 10.78 -0.58 -1.59
CA ILE A 51 9.69 -1.47 -1.99
C ILE A 51 9.74 -2.72 -1.12
N GLY A 52 8.57 -3.25 -0.76
CA GLY A 52 8.45 -4.45 0.05
C GLY A 52 7.17 -5.21 -0.28
N VAL A 53 7.28 -6.53 -0.37
CA VAL A 53 6.13 -7.44 -0.54
C VAL A 53 6.17 -8.47 0.57
N GLN A 54 5.07 -8.59 1.31
CA GLN A 54 4.95 -9.49 2.45
C GLN A 54 3.71 -10.39 2.29
N ARG A 55 3.82 -11.65 2.69
CA ARG A 55 2.73 -12.62 2.72
C ARG A 55 2.80 -13.39 4.03
N ALA A 56 1.68 -13.47 4.76
CA ALA A 56 1.60 -14.12 6.07
C ALA A 56 2.72 -13.70 7.05
N GLY A 57 3.10 -12.41 7.06
CA GLY A 57 4.15 -11.86 7.92
C GLY A 57 5.60 -12.13 7.46
N GLN A 58 5.80 -12.89 6.37
CA GLN A 58 7.11 -13.09 5.77
C GLN A 58 7.36 -12.06 4.67
N ARG A 59 8.53 -11.39 4.71
CA ARG A 59 9.00 -10.53 3.62
C ARG A 59 9.57 -11.38 2.49
N LEU A 60 8.92 -11.35 1.35
CA LEU A 60 9.25 -12.14 0.16
C LEU A 60 10.01 -11.33 -0.90
N PHE A 61 9.85 -10.01 -0.88
CA PHE A 61 10.61 -9.08 -1.70
C PHE A 61 10.97 -7.84 -0.89
N HIS A 62 12.18 -7.33 -1.13
CA HIS A 62 12.65 -6.04 -0.63
C HIS A 62 13.63 -5.42 -1.62
N ARG A 63 13.48 -4.14 -1.88
CA ARG A 63 14.45 -3.38 -2.67
C ARG A 63 14.43 -1.90 -2.29
N ALA A 64 15.58 -1.37 -1.90
CA ALA A 64 15.81 0.06 -1.76
C ALA A 64 16.44 0.60 -3.06
N LEU A 65 15.79 1.57 -3.72
CA LEU A 65 16.38 2.25 -4.87
C LEU A 65 17.31 3.39 -4.42
N PRO A 66 18.27 3.83 -5.27
CA PRO A 66 19.16 4.94 -4.93
C PRO A 66 18.39 6.19 -4.49
N GLY A 67 18.87 6.84 -3.43
CA GLY A 67 18.24 8.04 -2.86
C GLY A 67 17.32 7.79 -1.68
N THR A 68 17.13 6.53 -1.25
CA THR A 68 16.38 6.19 -0.03
C THR A 68 17.30 5.99 1.18
N SER A 69 16.68 5.83 2.36
CA SER A 69 17.35 5.66 3.65
C SER A 69 16.66 4.57 4.50
N PRO A 70 17.28 4.14 5.61
CA PRO A 70 16.64 3.21 6.55
C PRO A 70 15.31 3.69 7.13
N ASP A 71 15.04 5.01 7.13
CA ASP A 71 13.72 5.53 7.53
C ASP A 71 12.61 5.03 6.62
N ASN A 72 12.90 4.85 5.32
CA ASN A 72 11.92 4.31 4.36
C ASN A 72 11.52 2.87 4.71
N ASP A 73 12.43 2.06 5.26
CA ASP A 73 12.12 0.73 5.76
C ASP A 73 11.16 0.77 6.96
N ALA A 74 11.42 1.69 7.90
CA ALA A 74 10.54 1.89 9.05
C ALA A 74 9.14 2.34 8.62
N TRP A 75 9.04 3.26 7.65
CA TRP A 75 7.77 3.65 7.04
C TRP A 75 7.07 2.47 6.38
N LEU A 76 7.78 1.64 5.63
CA LEU A 76 7.23 0.47 4.96
C LEU A 76 6.58 -0.49 5.97
N GLU A 77 7.28 -0.79 7.07
CA GLU A 77 6.78 -1.64 8.14
C GLU A 77 5.55 -1.05 8.83
N ARG A 78 5.57 0.25 9.14
CA ARG A 78 4.44 0.94 9.78
C ARG A 78 3.19 0.96 8.90
N LYS A 79 3.34 1.18 7.58
CA LYS A 79 2.24 1.16 6.61
C LYS A 79 1.70 -0.28 6.41
N CYS A 80 2.57 -1.29 6.31
CA CYS A 80 2.15 -2.69 6.18
C CYS A 80 1.36 -3.18 7.40
N ARG A 81 1.75 -2.81 8.63
CA ARG A 81 0.99 -3.16 9.83
C ARG A 81 -0.43 -2.58 9.84
N VAL A 82 -0.66 -1.44 9.20
CA VAL A 82 -2.01 -0.90 9.00
C VAL A 82 -2.80 -1.83 8.08
N VAL A 83 -2.22 -2.28 6.97
CA VAL A 83 -2.88 -3.23 6.06
C VAL A 83 -3.21 -4.54 6.76
N GLU A 84 -2.26 -5.12 7.49
CA GLU A 84 -2.43 -6.37 8.24
C GLU A 84 -3.54 -6.26 9.28
N ARG A 85 -3.64 -5.11 9.97
CA ARG A 85 -4.64 -4.90 11.02
C ARG A 85 -6.04 -4.62 10.50
N TYR A 86 -6.15 -3.82 9.43
CA TYR A 86 -7.44 -3.30 8.94
C TYR A 86 -7.94 -4.00 7.67
N GLY A 87 -7.11 -4.81 7.01
CA GLY A 87 -7.45 -5.46 5.74
C GLY A 87 -7.70 -4.48 4.59
N ALA A 88 -7.20 -3.25 4.70
CA ALA A 88 -7.40 -2.15 3.78
C ALA A 88 -6.09 -1.39 3.56
N SER A 89 -5.95 -0.71 2.42
CA SER A 89 -4.77 0.09 2.11
C SER A 89 -4.53 1.15 3.19
N SER A 90 -3.27 1.43 3.47
CA SER A 90 -2.89 2.42 4.47
C SER A 90 -3.46 3.80 4.12
N PHE A 91 -3.61 4.11 2.82
CA PHE A 91 -4.23 5.35 2.37
C PHE A 91 -5.74 5.40 2.64
N LEU A 92 -6.47 4.31 2.37
CA LEU A 92 -7.91 4.24 2.64
C LEU A 92 -8.18 4.38 4.14
N VAL A 93 -7.39 3.69 4.98
CA VAL A 93 -7.52 3.81 6.43
C VAL A 93 -7.33 5.26 6.86
N GLY A 94 -6.24 5.92 6.47
CA GLY A 94 -5.99 7.31 6.85
C GLY A 94 -7.09 8.26 6.33
N THR A 95 -7.56 8.04 5.11
CA THR A 95 -8.63 8.85 4.49
C THR A 95 -9.96 8.66 5.22
N ARG A 96 -10.30 7.46 5.68
CA ARG A 96 -11.52 7.21 6.48
C ARG A 96 -11.51 7.96 7.82
N PHE A 97 -10.35 8.12 8.46
CA PHE A 97 -10.24 8.95 9.66
C PHE A 97 -10.46 10.43 9.34
N ARG A 98 -9.80 10.94 8.28
CA ARG A 98 -9.98 12.33 7.82
C ARG A 98 -11.42 12.63 7.42
N ALA A 99 -12.08 11.71 6.73
CA ALA A 99 -13.50 11.80 6.37
C ALA A 99 -14.43 11.81 7.60
N LYS A 100 -13.96 11.43 8.79
CA LYS A 100 -14.70 11.56 10.07
C LYS A 100 -14.30 12.80 10.87
N GLY A 101 -13.44 13.65 10.34
CA GLY A 101 -12.96 14.87 11.00
C GLY A 101 -11.88 14.65 12.05
N SER A 102 -11.11 13.56 11.95
CA SER A 102 -9.95 13.30 12.82
C SER A 102 -8.76 12.72 12.03
N SER A 103 -7.62 12.52 12.69
CA SER A 103 -6.49 11.79 12.12
C SER A 103 -6.43 10.34 12.63
N PHE A 104 -5.67 9.51 11.92
CA PHE A 104 -5.41 8.14 12.36
C PHE A 104 -4.59 8.14 13.66
N GLU A 105 -3.63 9.03 13.76
CA GLU A 105 -2.72 9.19 14.88
C GLU A 105 -3.46 9.56 16.18
N GLU A 106 -4.46 10.44 16.10
CA GLU A 106 -5.25 10.86 17.28
C GLU A 106 -6.30 9.80 17.69
N SER A 107 -6.94 9.16 16.73
CA SER A 107 -8.18 8.39 16.98
C SER A 107 -8.03 6.88 16.90
N SER A 108 -6.91 6.34 16.39
CA SER A 108 -6.73 4.88 16.27
C SER A 108 -6.44 4.19 17.60
N ARG A 109 -5.93 4.93 18.60
CA ARG A 109 -5.37 4.41 19.87
C ARG A 109 -4.19 3.47 19.68
N LEU A 110 -3.56 3.49 18.50
CA LEU A 110 -2.39 2.69 18.19
C LEU A 110 -1.12 3.48 18.43
N ASP A 111 -0.05 2.75 18.72
CA ASP A 111 1.28 3.31 18.83
C ASP A 111 1.71 3.92 17.48
N PRO A 112 1.91 5.25 17.40
CA PRO A 112 2.27 5.92 16.15
C PRO A 112 3.64 5.46 15.62
N ASP A 113 4.55 4.99 16.48
CA ASP A 113 5.85 4.46 16.04
C ASP A 113 5.71 3.10 15.35
N ARG A 114 4.58 2.41 15.56
CA ARG A 114 4.31 1.11 14.98
C ARG A 114 3.34 1.13 13.81
N TYR A 115 2.49 2.14 13.70
CA TYR A 115 1.44 2.21 12.67
C TYR A 115 1.42 3.58 12.00
N ALA A 116 1.33 3.60 10.67
CA ALA A 116 1.22 4.82 9.90
C ALA A 116 0.19 4.64 8.78
N ALA A 117 -0.97 5.30 8.88
CA ALA A 117 -2.02 5.24 7.86
C ALA A 117 -1.78 6.29 6.76
N HIS A 118 -0.58 6.23 6.18
CA HIS A 118 -0.14 7.05 5.06
C HIS A 118 -0.09 6.19 3.81
N GLY A 119 -0.51 6.71 2.66
CA GLY A 119 -0.55 5.97 1.42
C GLY A 119 0.79 5.34 1.01
N GLY A 120 0.68 4.23 0.27
CA GLY A 120 1.82 3.44 -0.16
C GLY A 120 1.83 2.00 0.30
N ALA A 121 0.91 1.53 1.13
CA ALA A 121 0.72 0.09 1.37
C ALA A 121 -0.68 -0.36 0.97
N PHE A 122 -0.76 -1.50 0.28
CA PHE A 122 -1.98 -2.02 -0.33
C PHE A 122 -2.17 -3.52 -0.02
N PRO A 123 -3.40 -3.99 0.28
CA PRO A 123 -3.67 -5.39 0.59
C PRO A 123 -3.48 -6.29 -0.63
N ILE A 124 -2.75 -7.38 -0.44
CA ILE A 124 -2.73 -8.48 -1.40
C ILE A 124 -3.92 -9.37 -1.08
N HIS A 125 -5.01 -9.19 -1.84
CA HIS A 125 -6.26 -9.90 -1.62
C HIS A 125 -6.42 -11.04 -2.64
N VAL A 126 -6.57 -12.27 -2.16
CA VAL A 126 -6.88 -13.44 -3.00
C VAL A 126 -8.37 -13.75 -2.94
N THR A 127 -9.01 -13.84 -4.10
CA THR A 127 -10.44 -14.14 -4.22
C THR A 127 -10.77 -15.48 -3.58
N GLY A 128 -11.77 -15.50 -2.69
CA GLY A 128 -12.15 -16.69 -1.91
C GLY A 128 -11.30 -16.97 -0.68
N THR A 129 -10.17 -16.27 -0.49
CA THR A 129 -9.29 -16.43 0.69
C THR A 129 -9.27 -15.20 1.59
N GLY A 130 -9.32 -14.00 1.01
CA GLY A 130 -9.18 -12.74 1.74
C GLY A 130 -7.80 -12.12 1.58
N VAL A 131 -7.44 -11.21 2.49
CA VAL A 131 -6.12 -10.56 2.50
C VAL A 131 -5.07 -11.54 3.02
N VAL A 132 -4.07 -11.83 2.20
CA VAL A 132 -2.98 -12.79 2.51
C VAL A 132 -1.64 -12.09 2.80
N GLY A 133 -1.56 -10.78 2.55
CA GLY A 133 -0.32 -10.04 2.62
C GLY A 133 -0.49 -8.56 2.28
N ALA A 134 0.63 -7.87 2.13
CA ALA A 134 0.68 -6.46 1.77
C ALA A 134 1.84 -6.20 0.82
N VAL A 135 1.62 -5.33 -0.16
CA VAL A 135 2.66 -4.71 -0.97
C VAL A 135 2.79 -3.26 -0.56
N ALA A 136 4.01 -2.74 -0.48
CA ALA A 136 4.25 -1.39 -0.03
C ALA A 136 5.42 -0.69 -0.72
N VAL A 137 5.31 0.63 -0.79
CA VAL A 137 6.28 1.60 -1.30
C VAL A 137 6.41 2.73 -0.27
N SER A 138 7.64 3.21 -0.09
CA SER A 138 7.95 4.42 0.67
C SER A 138 9.00 5.25 -0.07
N GLY A 139 8.69 6.51 -0.33
CA GLY A 139 9.67 7.50 -0.81
C GLY A 139 9.06 8.72 -1.51
N LEU A 140 7.82 8.60 -1.99
CA LEU A 140 7.08 9.67 -2.65
C LEU A 140 6.02 10.28 -1.72
N PRO A 141 5.38 11.40 -2.12
CA PRO A 141 4.14 11.84 -1.49
C PRO A 141 3.11 10.71 -1.41
N GLN A 142 2.34 10.64 -0.32
CA GLN A 142 1.52 9.47 0.01
C GLN A 142 0.56 9.01 -1.11
N ALA A 143 0.03 9.96 -1.89
CA ALA A 143 -0.87 9.67 -3.00
C ALA A 143 -0.13 9.06 -4.20
N GLU A 144 1.12 9.48 -4.43
CA GLU A 144 2.01 8.97 -5.48
C GLU A 144 2.55 7.58 -5.12
N ASP A 145 2.97 7.37 -3.86
CA ASP A 145 3.33 6.05 -3.33
C ASP A 145 2.16 5.06 -3.55
N HIS A 146 0.93 5.47 -3.21
CA HIS A 146 -0.26 4.65 -3.40
C HIS A 146 -0.57 4.41 -4.88
N ALA A 147 -0.50 5.44 -5.71
CA ALA A 147 -0.77 5.34 -7.15
C ALA A 147 0.22 4.39 -7.85
N LEU A 148 1.51 4.42 -7.48
CA LEU A 148 2.51 3.51 -8.01
C LEU A 148 2.17 2.04 -7.70
N VAL A 149 1.73 1.75 -6.47
CA VAL A 149 1.31 0.40 -6.08
C VAL A 149 0.05 -0.04 -6.83
N VAL A 150 -0.95 0.83 -6.96
CA VAL A 150 -2.19 0.56 -7.71
C VAL A 150 -1.88 0.24 -9.17
N GLU A 151 -1.06 1.07 -9.82
CA GLU A 151 -0.68 0.87 -11.22
C GLU A 151 0.08 -0.44 -11.42
N ALA A 152 1.01 -0.78 -10.52
CA ALA A 152 1.73 -2.04 -10.59
C ALA A 152 0.79 -3.24 -10.45
N LEU A 153 -0.17 -3.19 -9.52
CA LEU A 153 -1.18 -4.24 -9.34
C LEU A 153 -2.11 -4.37 -10.54
N GLU A 154 -2.49 -3.26 -11.18
CA GLU A 154 -3.26 -3.27 -12.44
C GLU A 154 -2.50 -4.00 -13.54
N ARG A 155 -1.24 -3.61 -13.78
CA ARG A 155 -0.39 -4.24 -14.78
C ARG A 155 -0.15 -5.73 -14.48
N PHE A 156 0.14 -6.06 -13.21
CA PHE A 156 0.36 -7.43 -12.75
C PHE A 156 -0.87 -8.32 -12.99
N SER A 157 -2.07 -7.79 -12.72
CA SER A 157 -3.33 -8.50 -12.91
C SER A 157 -3.63 -8.80 -14.39
N LEU A 158 -3.16 -7.95 -15.31
CA LEU A 158 -3.30 -8.15 -16.76
C LEU A 158 -2.33 -9.18 -17.32
N THR A 159 -1.12 -9.27 -16.78
CA THR A 159 -0.11 -10.26 -17.20
C THR A 159 -0.33 -11.64 -16.60
N GLY A 160 -1.24 -11.75 -15.63
CA GLY A 160 -1.59 -12.97 -14.91
C GLY A 160 -0.56 -13.32 -13.83
N PRO A 161 -0.99 -13.56 -12.57
CA PRO A 161 -0.16 -14.32 -11.63
C PRO A 161 0.05 -15.74 -12.18
#